data_AF-A0A8C5X4C0-F1
#
_entry.id   AF-A0A8C5X4C0-F1
#
_cell.length_a   1.000
_cell.length_b   1.000
_cell.length_c   1.000
_cell.angle_alpha   90.00
_cell.angle_beta   90.00
_cell.angle_gamma   90.00
#
_symmetry.space_group_name_H-M   'P 1'
#
loop_
_entity.id
_entity.type
_entity.pdbx_description
1 polymer ?
#
loop_
_entity_poly.entity_id
_entity_poly.type
_entity_poly.pdbx_seq_one_letter_code
_entity_poly.pdbx_strand_id
1 'polypeptide(L)' 'MDGAEDNIATYSMMNGPKIAEAYGSHVSFAYAGLQASAISLHRATFQDEGCYKCIFNTFPSGAVTGRTCLKVYGKAL' A
#
# COMPACT_ATOMS: atom_id res chain seq x y z
N MET A 1 9.95 -6.80 18.84
CA MET A 1 10.82 -7.01 17.66
C MET A 1 10.03 -6.49 16.48
N ASP A 2 9.91 -5.17 16.41
CA ASP A 2 9.14 -4.48 15.38
C ASP A 2 9.93 -4.58 14.08
N GLY A 3 9.56 -5.53 13.22
CA GLY A 3 9.98 -5.51 11.83
C GLY A 3 9.53 -4.17 11.24
N ALA A 4 10.46 -3.43 10.65
CA ALA A 4 10.19 -2.13 10.06
C ALA A 4 8.97 -2.23 9.13
N GLU A 5 7.88 -1.54 9.49
CA GLU A 5 6.76 -1.38 8.58
C GLU A 5 7.20 -0.41 7.48
N ASP A 6 7.59 -0.94 6.33
CA ASP A 6 7.97 -0.12 5.19
C ASP A 6 6.72 0.45 4.51
N ASN A 7 6.67 1.78 4.43
CA ASN A 7 5.62 2.47 3.71
C ASN A 7 5.78 2.24 2.20
N ILE A 8 4.74 1.71 1.56
CA ILE A 8 4.72 1.49 0.10
C ILE A 8 4.37 2.77 -0.64
N ALA A 9 3.32 3.46 -0.17
CA ALA A 9 2.80 4.65 -0.81
C ALA A 9 2.13 5.55 0.22
N THR A 10 2.21 6.86 0.00
CA THR A 10 1.58 7.89 0.83
C THR A 10 0.89 8.91 -0.05
N TYR A 11 -0.22 9.46 0.44
CA TYR A 11 -0.92 10.55 -0.23
C TYR A 11 -1.25 11.65 0.78
N SER A 12 -1.05 12.90 0.37
CA SER A 12 -1.51 14.08 1.09
C SER A 12 -1.84 15.19 0.11
N MET A 13 -2.71 16.13 0.50
CA MET A 13 -2.99 17.30 -0.33
C MET A 13 -1.74 18.15 -0.58
N MET A 14 -0.84 18.26 0.40
CA MET A 14 0.36 19.11 0.28
C MET A 14 1.45 18.49 -0.61
N ASN A 15 1.68 17.18 -0.49
CA ASN A 15 2.79 16.52 -1.18
C ASN A 15 2.36 15.70 -2.40
N GLY A 16 1.05 15.58 -2.64
CA GLY A 16 0.51 14.68 -3.65
C GLY A 16 0.75 13.20 -3.32
N PRO A 17 0.53 12.31 -4.30
CA PRO A 17 0.86 10.89 -4.20
C PRO A 17 2.38 10.68 -4.25
N LYS A 18 2.90 9.82 -3.38
CA LYS A 18 4.30 9.37 -3.36
C LYS A 18 4.37 7.86 -3.23
N ILE A 19 5.24 7.22 -3.99
CA ILE A 19 5.53 5.79 -3.93
C ILE A 19 6.98 5.65 -3.44
N ALA A 20 7.22 4.77 -2.48
CA ALA A 20 8.56 4.52 -1.99
C ALA A 20 9.42 3.90 -3.09
N GLU A 21 10.70 4.27 -3.12
CA GLU A 21 11.62 3.95 -4.21
C GLU A 21 11.68 2.43 -4.51
N ALA A 22 11.68 1.61 -3.46
CA ALA A 22 11.66 0.15 -3.57
C ALA A 22 10.47 -0.43 -4.37
N TYR A 23 9.36 0.32 -4.46
CA TYR A 23 8.12 -0.12 -5.11
C TYR A 23 7.83 0.61 -6.42
N GLY A 24 8.65 1.59 -6.81
CA GLY A 24 8.39 2.47 -7.95
C GLY A 24 8.29 1.77 -9.31
N SER A 25 8.82 0.56 -9.44
CA SER A 25 8.79 -0.22 -10.69
C SER A 25 7.50 -1.02 -10.90
N HIS A 26 6.74 -1.30 -9.84
CA HIS A 26 5.65 -2.27 -9.89
C HIS A 26 4.43 -1.89 -9.04
N VAL A 27 4.43 -0.75 -8.33
CA VAL A 27 3.23 -0.19 -7.69
C VAL A 27 2.85 1.12 -8.37
N SER A 28 1.55 1.38 -8.53
CA SER A 28 1.02 2.67 -8.96
C SER A 28 -0.23 3.06 -8.18
N PHE A 29 -0.55 4.35 -8.10
CA PHE A 29 -1.87 4.77 -7.61
C PHE A 29 -2.95 4.46 -8.65
N ALA A 30 -3.99 3.74 -8.25
CA ALA A 30 -5.22 3.59 -9.01
C ALA A 30 -6.20 4.74 -8.70
N TYR A 31 -6.21 5.18 -7.44
CA TYR A 31 -6.96 6.34 -6.96
C TYR A 31 -6.23 6.97 -5.77
N ALA A 32 -6.13 8.30 -5.73
CA ALA A 32 -5.45 9.02 -4.67
C ALA A 32 -6.35 10.12 -4.11
N GLY A 33 -6.84 9.94 -2.89
CA GLY A 33 -7.77 10.85 -2.23
C GLY A 33 -7.79 10.68 -0.72
N LEU A 34 -8.31 11.69 0.00
CA LEU A 34 -8.40 11.63 1.46
C LEU A 34 -9.53 10.74 1.97
N GLN A 35 -10.60 10.58 1.18
CA GLN A 35 -11.76 9.74 1.54
C GLN A 35 -11.62 8.30 1.05
N ALA A 36 -10.90 8.10 -0.04
CA ALA A 36 -10.58 6.79 -0.58
C ALA A 36 -9.19 6.85 -1.23
N SER A 37 -8.45 5.76 -1.17
CA SER A 37 -7.15 5.62 -1.82
C SER A 37 -6.98 4.17 -2.21
N ALA A 38 -6.39 3.95 -3.38
CA ALA A 38 -6.16 2.62 -3.93
C ALA A 38 -4.84 2.59 -4.69
N ILE A 39 -4.09 1.50 -4.52
CA ILE A 39 -2.89 1.21 -5.29
C ILE A 39 -3.12 -0.05 -6.13
N SER A 40 -2.46 -0.11 -7.27
CA SER A 40 -2.34 -1.31 -8.09
C SER A 40 -0.94 -1.87 -7.94
N LEU A 41 -0.86 -3.17 -7.64
CA LEU A 41 0.37 -3.95 -7.67
C LEU A 41 0.44 -4.66 -9.03
N HIS A 42 1.43 -4.31 -9.85
CA HIS A 42 1.65 -4.84 -11.18
C HIS A 42 2.62 -6.02 -11.12
N ARG A 43 2.35 -7.07 -11.89
CA ARG A 43 3.22 -8.27 -11.99
C ARG A 43 3.55 -8.87 -10.63
N ALA A 44 2.54 -9.04 -9.78
CA ALA A 44 2.70 -9.62 -8.44
C ALA A 44 3.43 -10.98 -8.48
N THR A 45 4.35 -11.14 -7.54
CA THR A 45 5.19 -12.32 -7.36
C THR A 45 4.94 -12.94 -5.98
N PHE A 46 5.47 -14.13 -5.73
CA PHE A 46 5.39 -14.74 -4.40
C PHE A 46 6.07 -13.91 -3.29
N GLN A 47 6.99 -12.99 -3.63
CA GLN A 47 7.61 -12.07 -2.66
C GLN A 47 6.65 -10.99 -2.17
N ASP A 48 5.60 -10.71 -2.94
CA ASP A 48 4.54 -9.78 -2.58
C ASP A 48 3.45 -10.43 -1.71
N GLU A 49 3.55 -11.73 -1.42
CA GLU A 49 2.62 -12.38 -0.51
C GLU A 49 2.77 -11.81 0.91
N GLY A 50 1.67 -11.34 1.47
CA GLY A 50 1.72 -10.67 2.76
C GLY A 50 0.43 -9.95 3.11
N CYS A 51 0.38 -9.41 4.33
CA CYS A 51 -0.72 -8.58 4.78
C CYS A 51 -0.32 -7.11 4.73
N TYR A 52 -1.07 -6.35 3.94
CA TYR A 52 -0.93 -4.93 3.73
C TYR A 52 -1.86 -4.15 4.64
N LYS A 53 -1.39 -3.01 5.13
CA LYS A 53 -2.18 -2.06 5.92
C LYS A 53 -2.42 -0.80 5.11
N CYS A 54 -3.65 -0.30 5.17
CA CYS A 54 -4.01 1.02 4.68
C CYS A 54 -4.35 1.89 5.89
N ILE A 55 -3.67 3.02 6.05
CA ILE A 55 -3.81 3.89 7.23
C ILE A 55 -4.31 5.26 6.77
N PHE A 56 -5.49 5.64 7.23
CA PHE A 56 -6.06 6.98 7.06
C PHE A 56 -5.88 7.77 8.35
N ASN A 57 -5.02 8.77 8.32
CA ASN A 57 -4.85 9.69 9.45
C ASN A 57 -6.00 10.71 9.45
N THR A 58 -6.90 10.61 10.43
CA THR A 58 -8.03 11.53 10.57
C THR A 58 -7.86 12.36 11.85
N PHE A 59 -7.81 13.69 11.74
CA PHE A 59 -7.72 14.56 12.92
C PHE A 59 -9.09 15.19 13.21
N PRO A 60 -9.56 15.23 14.48
CA PRO A 60 -8.89 14.77 15.71
C PRO A 60 -9.09 13.28 16.04
N SER A 61 -9.87 12.55 15.25
CA SER A 61 -10.37 11.20 15.58
C SER A 61 -9.32 10.09 15.64
N GLY A 62 -8.08 10.34 15.20
CA GLY A 62 -6.99 9.36 15.14
C GLY A 62 -6.90 8.62 13.79
N ALA A 63 -6.01 7.63 13.73
CA ALA A 63 -5.82 6.84 12.52
C ALA A 63 -6.88 5.74 12.40
N VAL A 64 -7.47 5.59 11.21
CA VAL A 64 -8.31 4.45 10.83
C VAL A 64 -7.47 3.50 10.00
N THR A 65 -7.41 2.23 10.39
CA THR A 65 -6.60 1.22 9.71
C THR A 65 -7.45 0.12 9.10
N GLY A 66 -7.28 -0.09 7.79
CA GLY A 66 -7.73 -1.29 7.09
C GLY A 66 -6.57 -2.28 6.90
N ARG A 67 -6.88 -3.57 6.88
CA ARG A 67 -5.92 -4.64 6.58
C ARG A 67 -6.47 -5.52 5.48
N THR A 68 -5.62 -5.85 4.52
CA THR A 68 -5.90 -6.86 3.48
C THR A 68 -4.71 -7.80 3.38
N CYS A 69 -4.92 -9.05 2.97
CA CYS A 69 -3.81 -9.99 2.77
C CYS A 69 -3.84 -10.51 1.34
N LEU A 70 -2.72 -10.37 0.65
CA LEU A 70 -2.50 -10.89 -0.69
C LEU A 70 -1.94 -12.30 -0.57
N LYS A 71 -2.52 -13.24 -1.32
CA LYS A 71 -1.94 -14.56 -1.57
C LYS A 71 -1.71 -14.72 -3.06
N VAL A 72 -0.54 -15.22 -3.44
CA VAL A 72 -0.17 -15.38 -4.84
C VAL A 72 -0.13 -16.87 -5.16
N TYR A 73 -0.82 -17.26 -6.22
CA TYR A 73 -0.85 -18.64 -6.69
C TYR A 73 -0.15 -18.73 -8.03
N GLY A 74 0.78 -19.67 -8.15
CA GLY A 74 1.42 -20.02 -9.43
C GLY A 74 0.92 -21.38 -9.90
N LYS A 75 0.96 -21.58 -11.22
CA LYS A 75 0.77 -22.90 -11.81
C LYS A 75 2.13 -23.58 -11.87
N ALA A 76 2.28 -24.73 -11.20
CA ALA A 76 3.41 -25.61 -11.44
C ALA A 76 3.31 -26.12 -12.89
N LEU A 77 4.38 -25.94 -13.67
CA LEU A 77 4.52 -26.54 -15.00
C LEU A 77 5.18 -27.91 -14.86
#